data_AF-W2MNQ2-F1
#
_entry.id   AF-W2MNQ2-F1
#
_cell.length_a   1.000
_cell.length_b   1.000
_cell.length_c   1.000
_cell.angle_alpha   90.00
_cell.angle_beta   90.00
_cell.angle_gamma   90.00
#
_symmetry.space_group_name_H-M   'P 1'
#
loop_
_entity.id
_entity.type
_entity.pdbx_description
1 polymer ?
#
loop_
_entity_poly.entity_id
_entity_poly.type
_entity_poly.pdbx_seq_one_letter_code
_entity_poly.pdbx_strand_id
1 'polypeptide(L)'
;MNYTKFLLQSSTKQRMSSLAATQADGYYYPADWRPEHGSLNTFHGSHPLGKRAKNLASDGVLVVRFEMPFSVWCTHCDSHIGRGVRFNARKKRVGNYFSSAVWEFRMSCASCSGEMVIRTDPKARGYEMVSGVKQKAGTVDTEERQTERLNDPKLAAKLQDDPFLRLEHENEDKRAAKKRSRGLEALVELQDAEFKDDYASNSALRSQFRSKKKQLKSREQEAKRLGLGIPLLDVHQDDVLASRLVVFKDISQKRRARSSHRHTESSKARFSGSRKATTAARVDSFQHFGDPVGSQLQRLKAAKRAGKKRTATASRK
;
A
#
# COMPACT_ATOMS: atom_id res chain seq x y z
N MET A 1 71.65 -61.21 -12.69
CA MET A 1 70.52 -61.91 -13.35
C MET A 1 69.34 -61.81 -12.38
N ASN A 2 68.25 -61.08 -12.57
CA ASN A 2 67.57 -60.64 -13.77
C ASN A 2 66.80 -59.34 -13.48
N TYR A 3 66.96 -58.35 -14.37
CA TYR A 3 66.14 -57.14 -14.39
C TYR A 3 64.78 -57.47 -15.03
N THR A 4 63.68 -57.27 -14.30
CA THR A 4 62.32 -57.36 -14.85
C THR A 4 61.89 -56.02 -15.44
N LYS A 5 61.69 -56.03 -16.75
CA LYS A 5 61.41 -54.90 -17.63
C LYS A 5 59.91 -54.57 -17.56
N PHE A 6 59.54 -53.48 -16.89
CA PHE A 6 58.18 -52.94 -16.96
C PHE A 6 57.96 -52.27 -18.32
N LEU A 7 57.21 -52.93 -19.19
CA LEU A 7 56.73 -52.37 -20.47
C LEU A 7 55.53 -51.45 -20.19
N LEU A 8 55.76 -50.14 -20.20
CA LEU A 8 54.68 -49.15 -20.35
C LEU A 8 54.15 -49.24 -21.80
N GLN A 9 52.97 -49.82 -21.98
CA GLN A 9 52.18 -49.61 -23.20
C GLN A 9 51.47 -48.27 -23.10
N SER A 10 52.03 -47.25 -23.73
CA SER A 10 51.37 -45.96 -23.96
C SER A 10 50.24 -46.13 -24.98
N SER A 11 49.02 -46.33 -24.51
CA SER A 11 47.82 -46.18 -25.33
C SER A 11 47.62 -44.70 -25.66
N THR A 12 48.17 -44.26 -26.79
CA THR A 12 47.86 -42.96 -27.41
C THR A 12 46.46 -43.02 -28.01
N LYS A 13 45.43 -42.97 -27.17
CA LYS A 13 44.08 -42.61 -27.60
C LYS A 13 44.13 -41.15 -28.06
N GLN A 14 44.31 -40.94 -29.36
CA GLN A 14 44.09 -39.64 -30.00
C GLN A 14 42.68 -39.15 -29.63
N ARG A 15 42.59 -38.19 -28.70
CA ARG A 15 41.38 -37.40 -28.53
C ARG A 15 41.30 -36.45 -29.72
N MET A 16 40.66 -36.91 -30.79
CA MET A 16 40.21 -36.02 -31.85
C MET A 16 39.21 -35.03 -31.22
N SER A 17 39.63 -33.78 -31.07
CA SER A 17 38.77 -32.70 -30.63
C SER A 17 37.69 -32.46 -31.70
N SER A 18 36.49 -32.96 -31.48
CA SER A 18 35.34 -32.65 -32.32
C SER A 18 34.87 -31.23 -32.01
N LEU A 19 35.46 -30.24 -32.68
CA LEU A 19 34.87 -28.91 -32.81
C LEU A 19 33.60 -29.05 -33.65
N ALA A 20 32.48 -29.36 -33.00
CA ALA A 20 31.17 -29.35 -33.65
C ALA A 20 30.79 -27.89 -33.92
N ALA A 21 31.04 -27.42 -35.14
CA ALA A 21 30.52 -26.15 -35.61
C ALA A 21 28.98 -26.24 -35.69
N THR A 22 28.28 -25.23 -35.17
CA THR A 22 26.82 -25.17 -35.06
C THR A 22 26.10 -25.03 -36.41
N GLN A 23 26.83 -24.67 -37.47
CA GLN A 23 26.41 -24.69 -38.86
C GLN A 23 27.61 -25.16 -39.69
N ALA A 24 27.71 -26.46 -39.91
CA ALA A 24 28.70 -27.03 -40.82
C ALA A 24 27.97 -27.51 -42.06
N ASP A 25 28.39 -27.05 -43.24
CA ASP A 25 27.81 -27.41 -44.55
C ASP A 25 28.14 -28.86 -44.98
N GLY A 26 28.68 -29.67 -44.08
CA GLY A 26 28.94 -31.08 -44.30
C GLY A 26 29.26 -31.79 -42.99
N TYR A 27 28.37 -32.66 -42.54
CA TYR A 27 28.71 -33.66 -41.53
C TYR A 27 29.61 -34.71 -42.18
N TYR A 28 30.67 -35.13 -41.49
CA TYR A 28 31.46 -36.27 -41.93
C TYR A 28 30.62 -37.53 -41.83
N TYR A 29 30.34 -38.15 -42.97
CA TYR A 29 29.71 -39.46 -43.04
C TYR A 29 30.80 -40.53 -43.14
N PRO A 30 30.81 -41.53 -42.24
CA PRO A 30 31.75 -42.65 -42.31
C PRO A 30 31.65 -43.39 -43.65
N ALA A 31 32.75 -44.00 -44.12
CA ALA A 31 32.76 -44.73 -45.39
C ALA A 31 31.74 -45.89 -45.45
N ASP A 32 31.43 -46.48 -44.30
CA ASP A 32 30.45 -47.56 -44.16
C ASP A 32 28.99 -47.06 -44.09
N TRP A 33 28.78 -45.74 -43.96
CA TRP A 33 27.45 -45.16 -43.88
C TRP A 33 26.81 -45.03 -45.26
N ARG A 34 25.59 -45.54 -45.38
CA ARG A 34 24.73 -45.42 -46.57
C ARG A 34 23.45 -44.68 -46.19
N PRO A 35 22.82 -43.91 -47.10
CA PRO A 35 21.57 -43.20 -46.83
C PRO A 35 20.41 -44.09 -46.34
N GLU A 36 20.44 -45.38 -46.69
CA GLU A 36 19.47 -46.39 -46.25
C GLU A 36 19.50 -46.62 -44.72
N HIS A 37 20.63 -46.38 -44.05
CA HIS A 37 20.75 -46.49 -42.58
C HIS A 37 20.11 -45.33 -41.82
N GLY A 38 19.48 -44.37 -42.52
CA GLY A 38 18.80 -43.23 -41.92
C GLY A 38 19.78 -42.18 -41.40
N SER A 39 19.46 -41.56 -40.24
CA SER A 39 20.28 -40.48 -39.70
C SER A 39 21.66 -40.97 -39.22
N LEU A 40 22.67 -40.11 -39.27
CA LEU A 40 24.02 -40.40 -38.74
C LEU A 40 23.96 -40.82 -37.25
N ASN A 41 23.03 -40.24 -36.48
CA ASN A 41 22.81 -40.60 -35.09
C ASN A 41 22.32 -42.06 -34.95
N THR A 42 21.40 -42.49 -35.83
CA THR A 42 20.90 -43.86 -35.90
C THR A 42 22.01 -44.85 -36.21
N PHE A 43 22.88 -44.53 -37.17
CA PHE A 43 24.04 -45.35 -37.53
C PHE A 43 25.02 -45.54 -36.36
N HIS A 44 25.24 -44.49 -35.57
CA HIS A 44 26.06 -44.56 -34.36
C HIS A 44 25.32 -45.10 -33.12
N GLY A 45 24.06 -45.53 -33.24
CA GLY A 45 23.24 -46.00 -32.11
C GLY A 45 23.00 -44.92 -31.05
N SER A 46 23.06 -43.65 -31.44
CA SER A 46 22.90 -42.49 -30.57
C SER A 46 21.58 -41.78 -30.82
N HIS A 47 21.02 -41.16 -29.78
CA HIS A 47 19.81 -40.34 -29.92
C HIS A 47 20.17 -38.86 -30.08
N PRO A 48 19.49 -38.06 -30.93
CA PRO A 48 19.76 -36.63 -31.09
C PRO A 48 19.74 -35.82 -29.78
N LEU A 49 18.83 -36.18 -28.87
CA LEU A 49 18.72 -35.59 -27.53
C LEU A 49 19.71 -36.17 -26.50
N GLY A 50 20.60 -37.07 -26.92
CA GLY A 50 21.63 -37.71 -26.11
C GLY A 50 21.08 -38.34 -24.83
N LYS A 51 21.78 -38.11 -23.71
CA LYS A 51 21.44 -38.67 -22.39
C LYS A 51 20.05 -38.30 -21.88
N ARG A 52 19.43 -37.22 -22.39
CA ARG A 52 18.09 -36.78 -21.96
C ARG A 52 16.98 -37.72 -22.42
N ALA A 53 17.21 -38.48 -23.49
CA ALA A 53 16.25 -39.42 -24.06
C ALA A 53 16.45 -40.87 -23.62
N LYS A 54 17.30 -41.12 -22.60
CA LYS A 54 17.58 -42.48 -22.12
C LYS A 54 16.31 -43.26 -21.77
N ASN A 55 15.33 -42.59 -21.16
CA ASN A 55 14.08 -43.20 -20.71
C ASN A 55 12.90 -42.90 -21.66
N LEU A 56 13.18 -42.43 -22.88
CA LEU A 56 12.15 -42.06 -23.84
C LEU A 56 11.50 -43.31 -24.45
N ALA A 57 12.30 -44.33 -24.77
CA ALA A 57 11.83 -45.57 -25.40
C ALA A 57 11.09 -46.51 -24.42
N SER A 58 11.49 -46.54 -23.14
CA SER A 58 10.86 -47.41 -22.13
C SER A 58 9.65 -46.74 -21.47
N ASP A 59 9.83 -45.54 -20.93
CA ASP A 59 8.86 -44.93 -20.00
C ASP A 59 8.11 -43.75 -20.64
N GLY A 60 8.47 -43.38 -21.88
CA GLY A 60 7.98 -42.16 -22.53
C GLY A 60 8.43 -40.88 -21.81
N VAL A 61 9.51 -40.93 -21.02
CA VAL A 61 9.97 -39.83 -20.18
C VAL A 61 11.14 -39.11 -20.84
N LEU A 62 10.97 -37.82 -21.11
CA LEU A 62 12.02 -36.95 -21.61
C LEU A 62 12.49 -35.99 -20.52
N VAL A 63 13.81 -35.87 -20.32
CA VAL A 63 14.36 -34.85 -19.42
C VAL A 63 14.43 -33.51 -20.16
N VAL A 64 13.69 -32.50 -19.67
CA VAL A 64 13.63 -31.14 -20.24
C VAL A 64 14.07 -30.11 -19.20
N ARG A 65 14.53 -28.94 -19.66
CA ARG A 65 14.71 -27.80 -18.77
C ARG A 65 13.41 -27.03 -18.66
N PHE A 66 12.87 -26.97 -17.45
CA PHE A 66 11.58 -26.36 -17.15
C PHE A 66 11.79 -25.14 -16.26
N GLU A 67 11.19 -24.01 -16.63
CA GLU A 67 11.19 -22.78 -15.83
C GLU A 67 9.88 -22.69 -15.06
N MET A 68 9.96 -22.39 -13.76
CA MET A 68 8.77 -22.34 -12.93
C MET A 68 7.86 -21.15 -13.32
N PRO A 69 6.61 -21.38 -13.77
CA PRO A 69 5.75 -20.32 -14.29
C PRO A 69 5.20 -19.39 -13.19
N PHE A 70 5.05 -19.90 -11.97
CA PHE A 70 4.46 -19.18 -10.83
C PHE A 70 5.41 -19.21 -9.63
N SER A 71 5.24 -18.26 -8.72
CA SER A 71 5.85 -18.35 -7.39
C SER A 71 5.12 -19.42 -6.58
N VAL A 72 5.88 -20.38 -6.05
CA VAL A 72 5.30 -21.53 -5.34
C VAL A 72 6.05 -21.85 -4.06
N TRP A 73 5.38 -22.56 -3.16
CA TRP A 73 5.94 -23.11 -1.94
C TRP A 73 6.03 -24.63 -2.07
N CYS A 74 7.19 -25.20 -1.74
CA CYS A 74 7.33 -26.66 -1.66
C CYS A 74 6.64 -27.17 -0.39
N THR A 75 5.77 -28.16 -0.49
CA THR A 75 5.04 -28.71 0.68
C THR A 75 5.90 -29.55 1.61
N HIS A 76 7.09 -29.96 1.16
CA HIS A 76 7.96 -30.86 1.92
C HIS A 76 8.92 -30.13 2.86
N CYS A 77 9.33 -28.91 2.51
CA CYS A 77 10.31 -28.13 3.28
C CYS A 77 9.98 -26.64 3.39
N ASP A 78 8.77 -26.26 2.96
CA ASP A 78 8.26 -24.88 2.98
C ASP A 78 9.23 -23.84 2.40
N SER A 79 10.08 -24.25 1.45
CA SER A 79 10.97 -23.35 0.74
C SER A 79 10.21 -22.65 -0.39
N HIS A 80 10.35 -21.33 -0.48
CA HIS A 80 9.78 -20.55 -1.58
C HIS A 80 10.62 -20.69 -2.86
N ILE A 81 9.97 -21.05 -3.95
CA ILE A 81 10.51 -21.12 -5.30
C ILE A 81 9.97 -19.93 -6.08
N GLY A 82 10.86 -19.04 -6.50
CA GLY A 82 10.50 -17.89 -7.33
C GLY A 82 10.04 -18.30 -8.72
N ARG A 83 9.24 -17.44 -9.35
CA ARG A 83 8.97 -17.53 -10.80
C ARG A 83 10.29 -17.47 -11.57
N GLY A 84 10.42 -18.32 -12.59
CA GLY A 84 11.59 -18.39 -13.48
C GLY A 84 12.74 -19.27 -12.99
N VAL A 85 12.62 -19.91 -11.82
CA VAL A 85 13.63 -20.88 -11.35
C VAL A 85 13.67 -22.09 -12.30
N ARG A 86 14.88 -22.48 -12.71
CA ARG A 86 15.13 -23.54 -13.69
C ARG A 86 15.31 -24.91 -13.02
N PHE A 87 14.58 -25.90 -13.50
CA PHE A 87 14.68 -27.29 -13.07
C PHE A 87 14.98 -28.23 -14.25
N ASN A 88 15.65 -29.34 -13.96
CA ASN A 88 15.66 -30.49 -14.86
C ASN A 88 14.42 -31.32 -14.55
N ALA A 89 13.39 -31.22 -15.38
CA ALA A 89 12.11 -31.89 -15.16
C ALA A 89 11.99 -33.14 -16.05
N ARG A 90 11.40 -34.20 -15.51
CA ARG A 90 10.97 -35.38 -16.27
C ARG A 90 9.58 -35.09 -16.85
N LYS A 91 9.52 -34.92 -18.16
CA LYS A 91 8.29 -34.69 -18.93
C LYS A 91 7.68 -36.03 -19.34
N LYS A 92 6.44 -36.28 -18.93
CA LYS A 92 5.65 -37.47 -19.30
C LYS A 92 4.31 -37.04 -19.89
N ARG A 93 3.82 -37.76 -20.91
CA ARG A 93 2.45 -37.58 -21.41
C ARG A 93 1.49 -38.40 -20.56
N VAL A 94 0.48 -37.78 -19.95
CA VAL A 94 -0.47 -38.48 -19.05
C VAL A 94 -1.85 -38.62 -19.67
N GLY A 95 -2.28 -37.66 -20.49
CA GLY A 95 -3.58 -37.70 -21.16
C GLY A 95 -3.68 -36.69 -22.28
N ASN A 96 -4.88 -36.53 -22.84
CA ASN A 96 -5.18 -35.53 -23.85
C ASN A 96 -6.46 -34.78 -23.45
N TYR A 97 -6.47 -33.46 -23.64
CA TYR A 97 -7.67 -32.62 -23.58
C TYR A 97 -8.09 -32.32 -25.03
N PHE A 98 -9.13 -33.00 -25.51
CA PHE A 98 -9.49 -33.09 -26.92
C PHE A 98 -8.28 -33.52 -27.79
N SER A 99 -7.75 -32.62 -28.63
CA SER A 99 -6.56 -32.84 -29.46
C SER A 99 -5.24 -32.45 -28.78
N SER A 100 -5.28 -31.71 -27.67
CA SER A 100 -4.09 -31.19 -27.00
C SER A 100 -3.56 -32.15 -25.95
N ALA A 101 -2.27 -32.51 -26.00
CA ALA A 101 -1.66 -33.41 -25.02
C ALA A 101 -1.46 -32.69 -23.66
N VAL A 102 -1.84 -33.38 -22.59
CA VAL A 102 -1.61 -32.99 -21.20
C VAL A 102 -0.28 -33.57 -20.74
N TRP A 103 0.64 -32.69 -20.38
CA TRP A 103 1.99 -33.04 -19.93
C TRP A 103 2.10 -32.95 -18.41
N GLU A 104 2.72 -33.95 -17.82
CA GLU A 104 3.12 -33.99 -16.42
C GLU A 104 4.63 -33.75 -16.32
N PHE A 105 5.02 -32.77 -15.50
CA PHE A 105 6.40 -32.42 -15.20
C PHE A 105 6.71 -32.81 -13.76
N ARG A 106 7.62 -33.76 -13.59
CA ARG A 106 8.16 -34.17 -12.30
C ARG A 106 9.52 -33.55 -12.10
N MET A 107 9.73 -32.86 -10.99
CA MET A 107 11.00 -32.20 -10.66
C MET A 107 11.31 -32.35 -9.17
N SER A 108 12.59 -32.26 -8.81
CA SER A 108 13.03 -32.33 -7.41
C SER A 108 13.27 -30.94 -6.85
N CYS A 109 12.82 -30.70 -5.62
CA CYS A 109 13.13 -29.47 -4.89
C CYS A 109 14.65 -29.37 -4.65
N ALA A 110 15.19 -28.15 -4.77
CA ALA A 110 16.62 -27.90 -4.55
C ALA A 110 17.05 -28.08 -3.08
N SER A 111 16.15 -27.83 -2.13
CA SER A 111 16.46 -27.86 -0.69
C SER A 111 16.27 -29.23 -0.05
N CYS A 112 15.17 -29.94 -0.36
CA CYS A 112 14.81 -31.19 0.31
C CYS A 112 14.78 -32.41 -0.60
N SER A 113 15.09 -32.25 -1.89
CA SER A 113 14.98 -33.30 -2.92
C SER A 113 13.59 -33.94 -3.08
N GLY A 114 12.55 -33.40 -2.43
CA GLY A 114 11.17 -33.87 -2.56
C GLY A 114 10.65 -33.74 -4.00
N GLU A 115 9.84 -34.71 -4.44
CA GLU A 115 9.24 -34.73 -5.77
C GLU A 115 8.06 -33.75 -5.84
N MET A 116 8.06 -32.93 -6.88
CA MET A 116 7.06 -31.93 -7.19
C MET A 116 6.46 -32.25 -8.55
N VAL A 117 5.14 -32.30 -8.64
CA VAL A 117 4.41 -32.70 -9.84
C VAL A 117 3.47 -31.59 -10.28
N ILE A 118 3.68 -31.14 -11.52
CA ILE A 118 2.89 -30.08 -12.15
C ILE A 118 2.32 -30.62 -13.46
N ARG A 119 1.06 -30.34 -13.75
CA ARG A 119 0.41 -30.68 -15.02
C ARG A 119 0.06 -29.43 -15.81
N THR A 120 0.06 -29.53 -17.13
CA THR A 120 -0.49 -28.49 -18.01
C THR A 120 -2.01 -28.58 -18.01
N ASP A 121 -2.72 -27.46 -17.84
CA ASP A 121 -4.17 -27.39 -18.05
C ASP A 121 -4.49 -26.54 -19.30
N PRO A 122 -4.83 -27.17 -20.44
CA PRO A 122 -5.23 -26.46 -21.65
C PRO A 122 -6.51 -25.63 -21.49
N LYS A 123 -7.42 -25.99 -20.57
CA LYS A 123 -8.69 -25.29 -20.38
C LYS A 123 -8.49 -23.92 -19.73
N ALA A 124 -7.74 -23.86 -18.63
CA ALA A 124 -7.41 -22.61 -17.95
C ALA A 124 -6.26 -21.83 -18.61
N ARG A 125 -5.62 -22.38 -19.65
CA ARG A 125 -4.36 -21.88 -20.25
C ARG A 125 -3.26 -21.72 -19.19
N GLY A 126 -3.16 -22.70 -18.29
CA GLY A 126 -2.34 -22.63 -17.09
C GLY A 126 -1.66 -23.94 -16.74
N TYR A 127 -1.19 -24.02 -15.50
CA TYR A 127 -0.65 -25.24 -14.91
C TYR A 127 -1.40 -25.56 -13.63
N GLU A 128 -1.67 -26.84 -13.41
CA GLU A 128 -2.27 -27.38 -12.21
C GLU A 128 -1.18 -28.00 -11.32
N MET A 129 -1.19 -27.64 -10.03
CA MET A 129 -0.27 -28.15 -9.02
C MET A 129 -0.87 -29.42 -8.43
N VAL A 130 -0.34 -30.58 -8.81
CA VAL A 130 -0.92 -31.88 -8.42
C VAL A 130 -0.36 -32.33 -7.08
N SER A 131 0.96 -32.33 -6.92
CA SER A 131 1.58 -32.78 -5.67
C SER A 131 2.91 -32.08 -5.39
N GLY A 132 3.25 -31.96 -4.10
CA GLY A 132 4.53 -31.42 -3.66
C GLY A 132 4.66 -29.89 -3.70
N VAL A 133 3.64 -29.18 -4.21
CA VAL A 133 3.71 -27.75 -4.55
C VAL A 133 2.40 -27.05 -4.21
N LYS A 134 2.50 -25.89 -3.56
CA LYS A 134 1.39 -24.94 -3.37
C LYS A 134 1.68 -23.66 -4.12
N GLN A 135 0.72 -23.17 -4.90
CA GLN A 135 0.86 -21.87 -5.54
C GLN A 135 0.81 -20.77 -4.48
N LYS A 136 1.74 -19.81 -4.55
CA LYS A 136 1.59 -18.58 -3.79
C LYS A 136 0.44 -17.80 -4.42
N ALA A 137 -0.65 -17.62 -3.70
CA ALA A 137 -1.72 -16.73 -4.12
C ALA A 137 -1.10 -15.35 -4.40
N GLY A 138 -1.13 -14.95 -5.67
CA GLY A 138 -0.82 -13.58 -6.04
C GLY A 138 -1.92 -12.66 -5.52
N THR A 139 -1.65 -11.36 -5.43
CA THR A 139 -2.61 -10.30 -5.08
C THR A 139 -3.72 -10.11 -6.13
N VAL A 140 -4.32 -11.19 -6.65
CA VAL A 140 -5.33 -11.19 -7.70
C VAL A 140 -6.67 -11.76 -7.21
N ASP A 141 -6.73 -12.24 -5.96
CA ASP A 141 -8.00 -12.38 -5.27
C ASP A 141 -8.36 -11.02 -4.68
N THR A 142 -8.82 -10.11 -5.55
CA THR A 142 -9.35 -8.79 -5.14
C THR A 142 -10.53 -8.94 -4.17
N GLU A 143 -11.19 -10.10 -4.20
CA GLU A 143 -12.25 -10.51 -3.26
C GLU A 143 -11.73 -10.74 -1.82
N GLU A 144 -10.46 -11.16 -1.63
CA GLU A 144 -9.87 -11.44 -0.32
C GLU A 144 -9.01 -10.29 0.23
N ARG A 145 -8.61 -9.34 -0.63
CA ARG A 145 -8.07 -8.07 -0.15
C ARG A 145 -9.20 -7.44 0.67
N GLN A 146 -8.99 -7.28 1.97
CA GLN A 146 -9.83 -6.51 2.91
C GLN A 146 -9.88 -5.02 2.54
N THR A 147 -10.04 -4.71 1.26
CA THR A 147 -10.61 -3.46 0.80
C THR A 147 -12.01 -3.47 1.35
N GLU A 148 -12.28 -2.62 2.34
CA GLU A 148 -13.65 -2.41 2.82
C GLU A 148 -14.54 -2.22 1.59
N ARG A 149 -15.58 -3.07 1.49
CA ARG A 149 -16.58 -2.90 0.44
C ARG A 149 -17.14 -1.51 0.62
N LEU A 150 -16.83 -0.61 -0.31
CA LEU A 150 -17.26 0.80 -0.27
C LEU A 150 -18.79 0.91 -0.17
N ASN A 151 -19.51 -0.09 -0.66
CA ASN A 151 -20.96 -0.17 -0.65
C ASN A 151 -21.43 -1.31 0.26
N ASP A 152 -22.56 -1.07 0.93
CA ASP A 152 -23.25 -2.11 1.70
C ASP A 152 -23.52 -3.35 0.83
N PRO A 153 -23.36 -4.58 1.36
CA PRO A 153 -23.52 -5.81 0.58
C PRO A 153 -24.93 -5.93 -0.03
N LYS A 154 -25.96 -5.37 0.62
CA LYS A 154 -27.33 -5.31 0.10
C LYS A 154 -27.46 -4.36 -1.10
N LEU A 155 -26.72 -3.25 -1.10
CA LEU A 155 -26.70 -2.30 -2.20
C LEU A 155 -25.94 -2.88 -3.38
N ALA A 156 -24.81 -3.54 -3.12
CA ALA A 156 -24.02 -4.22 -4.14
C ALA A 156 -24.84 -5.29 -4.90
N ALA A 157 -25.65 -6.10 -4.19
CA ALA A 157 -26.55 -7.06 -4.83
C ALA A 157 -27.57 -6.36 -5.76
N LYS A 158 -28.24 -5.31 -5.26
CA LYS A 158 -29.20 -4.53 -6.07
C LYS A 158 -28.57 -3.87 -7.29
N LEU A 159 -27.31 -3.43 -7.19
CA LEU A 159 -26.55 -2.86 -8.32
C LEU A 159 -26.16 -3.89 -9.38
N GLN A 160 -26.07 -5.18 -9.02
CA GLN A 160 -25.84 -6.27 -9.98
C GLN A 160 -27.16 -6.68 -10.66
N ASP A 161 -28.26 -6.65 -9.90
CA ASP A 161 -29.58 -7.07 -10.38
C ASP A 161 -30.23 -6.03 -11.32
N ASP A 162 -30.08 -4.73 -11.02
CA ASP A 162 -30.71 -3.64 -11.79
C ASP A 162 -29.68 -2.75 -12.51
N PRO A 163 -29.62 -2.78 -13.86
CA PRO A 163 -28.70 -1.96 -14.64
C PRO A 163 -29.03 -0.45 -14.59
N PHE A 164 -30.29 -0.05 -14.39
CA PHE A 164 -30.66 1.36 -14.28
C PHE A 164 -30.20 1.95 -12.95
N LEU A 165 -30.42 1.23 -11.85
CA LEU A 165 -29.93 1.62 -10.53
C LEU A 165 -28.41 1.78 -10.52
N ARG A 166 -27.68 0.88 -11.21
CA ARG A 166 -26.22 0.99 -11.34
C ARG A 166 -25.80 2.28 -12.04
N LEU A 167 -26.46 2.63 -13.14
CA LEU A 167 -26.16 3.83 -13.90
C LEU A 167 -26.48 5.11 -13.09
N GLU A 168 -27.57 5.11 -12.35
CA GLU A 168 -27.95 6.23 -11.46
C GLU A 168 -26.92 6.42 -10.35
N HIS A 169 -26.53 5.34 -9.66
CA HIS A 169 -25.51 5.37 -8.62
C HIS A 169 -24.16 5.86 -9.15
N GLU A 170 -23.72 5.38 -10.32
CA GLU A 170 -22.50 5.86 -10.96
C GLU A 170 -22.55 7.36 -11.29
N ASN A 171 -23.71 7.87 -11.71
CA ASN A 171 -23.90 9.28 -12.00
C ASN A 171 -23.91 10.13 -10.72
N GLU A 172 -24.50 9.64 -9.64
CA GLU A 172 -24.45 10.27 -8.33
C GLU A 172 -23.03 10.33 -7.77
N ASP A 173 -22.28 9.22 -7.88
CA ASP A 173 -20.87 9.15 -7.48
C ASP A 173 -20.02 10.18 -8.25
N LYS A 174 -20.23 10.30 -9.56
CA LYS A 174 -19.56 11.32 -10.40
C LYS A 174 -19.92 12.75 -9.95
N ARG A 175 -21.19 13.01 -9.63
CA ARG A 175 -21.63 14.33 -9.12
C ARG A 175 -21.00 14.64 -7.77
N ALA A 176 -20.98 13.67 -6.85
CA ALA A 176 -20.37 13.82 -5.54
C ALA A 176 -18.85 14.04 -5.64
N ALA A 177 -18.17 13.29 -6.50
CA ALA A 177 -16.74 13.47 -6.79
C ALA A 177 -16.45 14.89 -7.32
N LYS A 178 -17.25 15.39 -8.27
CA LYS A 178 -17.10 16.76 -8.82
C LYS A 178 -17.38 17.86 -7.78
N LYS A 179 -18.31 17.63 -6.85
CA LYS A 179 -18.57 18.55 -5.74
C LYS A 179 -17.38 18.60 -4.78
N ARG A 180 -16.83 17.44 -4.44
CA ARG A 180 -15.64 17.32 -3.58
C ARG A 180 -14.39 17.90 -4.22
N SER A 181 -14.19 17.73 -5.53
CA SER A 181 -13.04 18.31 -6.25
C SER A 181 -13.04 19.84 -6.18
N ARG A 182 -14.20 20.48 -6.38
CA ARG A 182 -14.36 21.92 -6.20
C ARG A 182 -14.08 22.37 -4.76
N GLY A 183 -14.47 21.56 -3.78
CA GLY A 183 -14.13 21.80 -2.37
C GLY A 183 -12.62 21.75 -2.11
N LEU A 184 -11.92 20.80 -2.74
CA LEU A 184 -10.46 20.65 -2.64
C LEU A 184 -9.76 21.85 -3.28
N GLU A 185 -10.16 22.25 -4.49
CA GLU A 185 -9.62 23.43 -5.17
C GLU A 185 -9.77 24.68 -4.29
N ALA A 186 -10.95 24.90 -3.71
CA ALA A 186 -11.19 26.04 -2.83
C ALA A 186 -10.37 26.02 -1.53
N LEU A 187 -9.94 24.84 -1.06
CA LEU A 187 -9.02 24.67 0.07
C LEU A 187 -7.59 24.96 -0.32
N VAL A 188 -7.14 24.45 -1.45
CA VAL A 188 -5.81 24.73 -1.99
C VAL A 188 -5.65 26.24 -2.23
N GLU A 189 -6.65 26.89 -2.82
CA GLU A 189 -6.64 28.36 -2.98
C GLU A 189 -6.53 29.10 -1.65
N LEU A 190 -7.18 28.61 -0.59
CA LEU A 190 -7.05 29.21 0.73
C LEU A 190 -5.69 28.96 1.37
N GLN A 191 -5.18 27.75 1.24
CA GLN A 191 -3.84 27.41 1.70
C GLN A 191 -2.83 28.31 1.01
N ASP A 192 -2.89 28.43 -0.31
CA ASP A 192 -2.00 29.29 -1.08
C ASP A 192 -2.15 30.75 -0.66
N ALA A 193 -3.38 31.25 -0.46
CA ALA A 193 -3.60 32.62 -0.01
C ALA A 193 -3.08 32.90 1.42
N GLU A 194 -3.09 31.90 2.31
CA GLU A 194 -2.66 32.03 3.71
C GLU A 194 -1.17 31.76 3.90
N PHE A 195 -0.60 30.85 3.11
CA PHE A 195 0.75 30.30 3.28
C PHE A 195 1.67 30.58 2.09
N LYS A 196 1.33 31.51 1.18
CA LYS A 196 2.24 31.92 0.09
C LYS A 196 3.58 32.46 0.59
N ASP A 197 3.56 33.12 1.74
CA ASP A 197 4.74 33.68 2.40
C ASP A 197 5.11 32.82 3.62
N ASP A 198 6.07 31.92 3.40
CA ASP A 198 6.61 31.03 4.42
C ASP A 198 7.19 31.79 5.63
N TYR A 199 7.75 32.97 5.41
CA TYR A 199 8.35 33.76 6.50
C TYR A 199 7.27 34.41 7.36
N ALA A 200 6.27 35.05 6.73
CA ALA A 200 5.17 35.69 7.46
C ALA A 200 4.32 34.67 8.24
N SER A 201 4.02 33.52 7.64
CA SER A 201 3.27 32.44 8.29
C SER A 201 4.02 31.85 9.49
N ASN A 202 5.32 31.56 9.34
CA ASN A 202 6.17 31.09 10.44
C ASN A 202 6.32 32.14 11.55
N SER A 203 6.44 33.42 11.21
CA SER A 203 6.53 34.51 12.18
C SER A 203 5.24 34.62 13.00
N ALA A 204 4.08 34.58 12.35
CA ALA A 204 2.77 34.57 13.00
C ALA A 204 2.63 33.38 13.95
N LEU A 205 2.97 32.17 13.49
CA LEU A 205 2.94 30.95 14.28
C LEU A 205 3.86 31.04 15.51
N ARG A 206 5.10 31.52 15.34
CA ARG A 206 6.04 31.73 16.44
C ARG A 206 5.54 32.76 17.44
N SER A 207 4.90 33.84 16.99
CA SER A 207 4.31 34.85 17.87
C SER A 207 3.21 34.27 18.77
N GLN A 208 2.35 33.41 18.21
CA GLN A 208 1.27 32.73 18.94
C GLN A 208 1.83 31.73 19.96
N PHE A 209 2.86 30.97 19.61
CA PHE A 209 3.50 30.06 20.57
C PHE A 209 4.23 30.80 21.69
N ARG A 210 4.87 31.95 21.39
CA ARG A 210 5.50 32.79 22.42
C ARG A 210 4.47 33.36 23.39
N SER A 211 3.35 33.87 22.89
CA SER A 211 2.27 34.40 23.75
C SER A 211 1.64 33.31 24.61
N LYS A 212 1.32 32.14 24.03
CA LYS A 212 0.83 30.96 24.77
C LYS A 212 1.83 30.50 25.83
N LYS A 213 3.12 30.39 25.51
CA LYS A 213 4.15 30.01 26.48
C LYS A 213 4.25 31.01 27.63
N LYS A 214 4.12 32.31 27.35
CA LYS A 214 4.08 33.37 28.38
C LYS A 214 2.86 33.22 29.30
N GLN A 215 1.68 32.98 28.73
CA GLN A 215 0.45 32.74 29.50
C GLN A 215 0.58 31.49 30.40
N LEU A 216 1.09 30.39 29.85
CA LEU A 216 1.27 29.14 30.57
C LEU A 216 2.26 29.29 31.72
N LYS A 217 3.38 30.00 31.50
CA LYS A 217 4.35 30.32 32.56
C LYS A 217 3.75 31.24 33.64
N SER A 218 2.98 32.25 33.26
CA SER A 218 2.29 33.12 34.21
C SER A 218 1.32 32.34 35.09
N ARG A 219 0.60 31.38 34.51
CA ARG A 219 -0.30 30.51 35.26
C ARG A 219 0.41 29.55 36.17
N GLU A 220 1.53 28.98 35.74
CA GLU A 220 2.34 28.13 36.61
C GLU A 220 2.87 28.92 37.82
N GLN A 221 3.25 30.18 37.62
CA GLN A 221 3.64 31.08 38.72
C GLN A 221 2.47 31.41 39.66
N GLU A 222 1.28 31.64 39.11
CA GLU A 222 0.06 31.86 39.90
C GLU A 222 -0.35 30.62 40.70
N ALA A 223 -0.26 29.43 40.09
CA ALA A 223 -0.48 28.15 40.77
C ALA A 223 0.48 27.99 41.96
N LYS A 224 1.78 28.25 41.74
CA LYS A 224 2.80 28.24 42.80
C LYS A 224 2.51 29.27 43.90
N ARG A 225 2.06 30.47 43.53
CA ARG A 225 1.69 31.52 44.50
C ARG A 225 0.49 31.11 45.37
N LEU A 226 -0.45 30.37 44.80
CA LEU A 226 -1.60 29.80 45.50
C LEU A 226 -1.28 28.49 46.24
N GLY A 227 -0.05 27.97 46.11
CA GLY A 227 0.36 26.69 46.71
C GLY A 227 -0.24 25.45 46.02
N LEU A 228 -0.75 25.59 44.79
CA LEU A 228 -1.41 24.52 44.05
C LEU A 228 -0.40 23.77 43.17
N GLY A 229 -0.34 22.44 43.32
CA GLY A 229 0.49 21.54 42.49
C GLY A 229 -0.16 21.10 41.17
N ILE A 230 -1.26 21.74 40.76
CA ILE A 230 -2.11 21.34 39.63
C ILE A 230 -2.10 22.48 38.58
N PRO A 231 -2.06 22.17 37.26
CA PRO A 231 -2.13 23.20 36.23
C PRO A 231 -3.47 23.97 36.28
N LEU A 232 -3.39 25.31 36.29
CA LEU A 232 -4.58 26.17 36.26
C LEU A 232 -5.21 26.19 34.86
N LEU A 233 -6.49 25.83 34.77
CA LEU A 233 -7.30 25.86 33.55
C LEU A 233 -7.83 27.28 33.26
N ASP A 234 -8.38 27.44 32.06
CA ASP A 234 -9.12 28.65 31.69
C ASP A 234 -10.38 28.81 32.54
N VAL A 235 -10.65 30.05 32.95
CA VAL A 235 -11.87 30.39 33.69
C VAL A 235 -13.06 30.16 32.76
N HIS A 236 -13.89 29.16 33.07
CA HIS A 236 -15.12 28.92 32.34
C HIS A 236 -16.19 29.92 32.77
N GLN A 237 -17.03 30.37 31.83
CA GLN A 237 -18.08 31.36 32.16
C GLN A 237 -19.09 30.81 33.16
N ASP A 238 -19.37 29.51 33.08
CA ASP A 238 -20.30 28.85 34.00
C ASP A 238 -19.79 28.86 35.44
N ASP A 239 -18.48 28.72 35.65
CA ASP A 239 -17.86 28.77 36.99
C ASP A 239 -17.99 30.16 37.61
N VAL A 240 -17.90 31.22 36.78
CA VAL A 240 -18.08 32.61 37.23
C VAL A 240 -19.53 32.88 37.63
N LEU A 241 -20.49 32.30 36.92
CA LEU A 241 -21.90 32.43 37.26
C LEU A 241 -22.24 31.64 38.52
N ALA A 242 -21.79 30.39 38.62
CA ALA A 242 -22.00 29.55 39.79
C ALA A 242 -21.40 30.18 41.05
N SER A 243 -20.16 30.68 40.99
CA SER A 243 -19.50 31.31 42.15
C SER A 243 -20.20 32.58 42.65
N ARG A 244 -20.85 33.35 41.77
CA ARG A 244 -21.64 34.54 42.18
C ARG A 244 -22.94 34.20 42.92
N LEU A 245 -23.50 33.01 42.68
CA LEU A 245 -24.74 32.56 43.30
C LEU A 245 -24.51 31.95 44.69
N VAL A 246 -23.27 31.58 45.01
CA VAL A 246 -22.92 31.03 46.33
C VAL A 246 -22.82 32.15 47.35
N VAL A 247 -23.73 32.15 48.33
CA VAL A 247 -23.68 33.04 49.50
C VAL A 247 -23.07 32.27 50.68
N PHE A 248 -21.86 32.64 51.08
CA PHE A 248 -21.25 32.10 52.30
C PHE A 248 -21.87 32.76 53.53
N LYS A 249 -22.62 32.00 54.33
CA LYS A 249 -23.03 32.42 55.68
C LYS A 249 -21.84 32.16 56.63
N ASP A 250 -21.51 33.14 57.46
CA ASP A 250 -20.45 33.15 58.48
C ASP A 250 -18.98 33.42 58.07
N ILE A 251 -18.76 34.32 57.10
CA ILE A 251 -17.45 35.00 56.99
C ILE A 251 -17.53 36.33 57.74
N SER A 252 -17.01 36.39 58.96
CA SER A 252 -16.89 37.63 59.73
C SER A 252 -16.16 38.69 58.90
N GLN A 253 -16.85 39.75 58.50
CA GLN A 253 -16.25 40.85 57.74
C GLN A 253 -15.22 41.59 58.63
N LYS A 254 -13.95 41.20 58.59
CA LYS A 254 -12.87 42.15 58.92
C LYS A 254 -12.86 43.19 57.80
N ARG A 255 -13.55 44.31 58.05
CA ARG A 255 -13.45 45.58 57.31
C ARG A 255 -11.98 45.86 57.01
N ARG A 256 -11.54 45.61 55.76
CA ARG A 256 -10.35 46.27 55.23
C ARG A 256 -10.71 47.73 55.03
N ALA A 257 -10.18 48.60 55.89
CA ALA A 257 -10.20 50.02 55.68
C ALA A 257 -9.56 50.31 54.31
N ARG A 258 -10.37 50.83 53.39
CA ARG A 258 -9.90 51.44 52.15
C ARG A 258 -9.09 52.67 52.52
N SER A 259 -7.78 52.67 52.31
CA SER A 259 -7.07 53.93 52.09
C SER A 259 -7.49 54.45 50.72
N SER A 260 -8.11 55.63 50.73
CA SER A 260 -8.42 56.40 49.55
C SER A 260 -7.12 56.91 48.94
N HIS A 261 -6.79 56.44 47.74
CA HIS A 261 -6.20 57.33 46.74
C HIS A 261 -6.81 57.07 45.37
N ARG A 262 -7.46 58.14 44.91
CA ARG A 262 -8.19 58.34 43.68
C ARG A 262 -7.22 58.33 42.51
N HIS A 263 -7.57 57.69 41.40
CA HIS A 263 -7.49 58.33 40.10
C HIS A 263 -8.71 57.93 39.28
N THR A 264 -9.54 58.93 39.05
CA THR A 264 -10.68 58.94 38.15
C THR A 264 -10.16 59.05 36.73
N GLU A 265 -10.54 58.11 35.85
CA GLU A 265 -10.71 58.42 34.45
C GLU A 265 -11.98 57.76 33.93
N SER A 266 -12.90 58.63 33.56
CA SER A 266 -14.18 58.31 32.95
C SER A 266 -13.95 58.04 31.48
N SER A 267 -14.42 56.90 30.97
CA SER A 267 -15.03 56.87 29.64
C SER A 267 -16.13 55.82 29.59
N LYS A 268 -17.36 56.32 29.50
CA LYS A 268 -18.55 55.58 29.10
C LYS A 268 -18.34 55.00 27.71
N ALA A 269 -18.53 53.70 27.55
CA ALA A 269 -19.02 53.12 26.32
C ALA A 269 -20.13 52.12 26.66
N ARG A 270 -21.37 52.51 26.34
CA ARG A 270 -22.52 51.62 26.26
C ARG A 270 -22.26 50.64 25.12
N PHE A 271 -22.35 49.34 25.36
CA PHE A 271 -22.48 48.37 24.26
C PHE A 271 -23.76 47.57 24.40
N SER A 272 -24.65 47.84 23.45
CA SER A 272 -25.89 47.17 23.15
C SER A 272 -25.65 45.78 22.54
N GLY A 273 -26.50 44.81 22.88
CA GLY A 273 -26.85 43.70 22.01
C GLY A 273 -25.99 42.44 22.12
N SER A 274 -26.32 41.58 23.08
CA SER A 274 -25.91 40.18 23.06
C SER A 274 -26.71 39.45 21.97
N ARG A 275 -26.07 39.18 20.83
CA ARG A 275 -26.50 38.07 19.95
C ARG A 275 -25.87 36.80 20.52
N LYS A 276 -26.71 35.87 20.99
CA LYS A 276 -26.30 34.52 21.40
C LYS A 276 -25.52 33.86 20.26
N ALA A 277 -24.24 33.58 20.49
CA ALA A 277 -23.48 32.66 19.65
C ALA A 277 -23.71 31.25 20.21
N THR A 278 -24.49 30.45 19.50
CA THR A 278 -24.63 29.01 19.76
C THR A 278 -23.32 28.32 19.45
N THR A 279 -22.61 27.87 20.48
CA THR A 279 -21.47 26.95 20.39
C THR A 279 -21.97 25.55 20.04
N ALA A 280 -22.27 25.34 18.76
CA ALA A 280 -22.33 23.99 18.21
C ALA A 280 -20.90 23.60 17.81
N ALA A 281 -20.28 22.72 18.58
CA ALA A 281 -19.16 21.92 18.12
C ALA A 281 -19.64 21.08 16.92
N ARG A 282 -19.47 21.59 15.71
CA ARG A 282 -19.69 20.85 14.47
C ARG A 282 -18.33 20.62 13.83
N VAL A 283 -17.73 19.49 14.19
CA VAL A 283 -16.62 18.90 13.43
C VAL A 283 -17.20 18.59 12.05
N ASP A 284 -16.62 19.14 10.98
CA ASP A 284 -17.03 18.85 9.61
C ASP A 284 -16.85 17.35 9.37
N SER A 285 -17.95 16.60 9.29
CA SER A 285 -17.90 15.26 8.74
C SER A 285 -17.46 15.36 7.28
N PHE A 286 -16.67 14.40 6.81
CA PHE A 286 -16.26 14.29 5.40
C PHE A 286 -17.43 14.38 4.39
N GLN A 287 -18.66 14.09 4.83
CA GLN A 287 -19.89 14.16 4.04
C GLN A 287 -20.30 15.59 3.60
N HIS A 288 -19.83 16.64 4.27
CA HIS A 288 -20.26 18.04 4.01
C HIS A 288 -19.21 18.88 3.26
N PHE A 289 -18.17 18.22 2.75
CA PHE A 289 -17.04 18.86 2.09
C PHE A 289 -17.42 19.37 0.69
N GLY A 290 -17.31 20.70 0.47
CA GLY A 290 -17.70 21.35 -0.79
C GLY A 290 -19.13 21.93 -0.81
N ASP A 291 -19.86 21.84 0.29
CA ASP A 291 -21.22 22.40 0.39
C ASP A 291 -21.19 23.91 0.72
N PRO A 292 -21.92 24.75 -0.04
CA PRO A 292 -21.92 26.20 0.14
C PRO A 292 -22.57 26.65 1.47
N VAL A 293 -23.37 25.78 2.10
CA VAL A 293 -24.14 26.10 3.32
C VAL A 293 -23.49 25.51 4.58
N GLY A 294 -22.72 24.41 4.45
CA GLY A 294 -22.15 23.67 5.59
C GLY A 294 -20.69 23.97 5.90
N SER A 295 -19.87 24.27 4.88
CA SER A 295 -18.42 24.27 5.05
C SER A 295 -17.92 25.38 5.98
N GLN A 296 -17.05 25.01 6.93
CA GLN A 296 -16.32 25.95 7.80
C GLN A 296 -15.53 26.98 6.99
N LEU A 297 -15.09 26.58 5.79
CA LEU A 297 -14.35 27.37 4.83
C LEU A 297 -15.08 28.62 4.35
N GLN A 298 -16.36 28.47 4.00
CA GLN A 298 -17.21 29.58 3.59
C GLN A 298 -17.42 30.56 4.76
N ARG A 299 -17.58 30.04 5.98
CA ARG A 299 -17.70 30.84 7.22
C ARG A 299 -16.42 31.62 7.52
N LEU A 300 -15.24 31.01 7.33
CA LEU A 300 -13.94 31.67 7.46
C LEU A 300 -13.75 32.76 6.39
N LYS A 301 -14.09 32.48 5.12
CA LYS A 301 -14.08 33.47 4.04
C LYS A 301 -15.01 34.66 4.37
N ALA A 302 -16.21 34.42 4.88
CA ALA A 302 -17.15 35.47 5.29
C ALA A 302 -16.64 36.28 6.49
N ALA A 303 -16.08 35.63 7.51
CA ALA A 303 -15.49 36.29 8.68
C ALA A 303 -14.29 37.17 8.32
N LYS A 304 -13.39 36.70 7.43
CA LYS A 304 -12.25 37.50 6.93
C LYS A 304 -12.71 38.70 6.09
N ARG A 305 -13.72 38.53 5.23
CA ARG A 305 -14.33 39.65 4.48
C ARG A 305 -14.94 40.70 5.42
N ALA A 306 -15.60 40.27 6.50
CA ALA A 306 -16.13 41.17 7.51
C ALA A 306 -15.00 41.90 8.28
N GLY A 307 -13.91 41.21 8.62
CA GLY A 307 -12.72 41.81 9.24
C GLY A 307 -12.05 42.89 8.38
N LYS A 308 -11.86 42.60 7.08
CA LYS A 308 -11.28 43.55 6.12
C LYS A 308 -12.15 44.79 5.88
N LYS A 309 -13.49 44.65 5.92
CA LYS A 309 -14.40 45.80 5.89
C LYS A 309 -14.27 46.67 7.14
N ARG A 310 -14.16 46.07 8.33
CA ARG A 310 -14.04 46.81 9.60
C ARG A 310 -12.74 47.62 9.68
N THR A 311 -11.61 47.06 9.24
CA THR A 311 -10.33 47.78 9.19
C THR A 311 -10.33 48.90 8.14
N ALA A 312 -10.98 48.70 6.99
CA ALA A 312 -11.13 49.75 5.97
C ALA A 312 -12.01 50.93 6.44
N THR A 313 -13.08 50.69 7.21
CA THR A 313 -13.89 51.76 7.81
C THR A 313 -13.19 52.49 8.97
N ALA A 314 -12.28 51.82 9.69
CA ALA A 314 -11.52 52.43 10.78
C ALA A 314 -10.39 53.35 10.28
N SER A 315 -9.90 53.14 9.06
CA SER A 315 -8.87 53.97 8.42
C SER A 315 -9.43 55.21 7.70
N ARG A 316 -10.75 55.41 7.70
CA ARG A 316 -11.46 56.49 6.96
C ARG A 316 -12.10 57.53 7.88
N LYS A 317 -11.77 57.50 9.17
CA LYS A 317 -12.05 58.51 10.19
C LYS A 317 -10.71 58.99 10.75
#